data_AF-X1M395-F1
#
_entry.id   AF-X1M395-F1
#
_cell.length_a   1.000
_cell.length_b   1.000
_cell.length_c   1.000
_cell.angle_alpha   90.00
_cell.angle_beta   90.00
_cell.angle_gamma   90.00
#
_symmetry.space_group_name_H-M   'P 1'
#
loop_
_entity.id
_entity.type
_entity.pdbx_description
1 polymer ?
#
loop_
_entity_poly.entity_id
_entity_poly.type
_entity_poly.pdbx_seq_one_letter_code
_entity_poly.pdbx_strand_id
1 'polypeptide(L)'
;ELFIKNDELSPVIVLETSDWFEIYRYLRAKQRSAIINRKTGETDIKAELSLDGEGRSDISTGIGFLNHMIHQIAKHSGVDLTIHVKGDLDVDEHHTTEDTALALGEAFNKALCDKSGIERYGFCLPMDDCLAQVALDFGGRSWIVWEAEFRREKIGEMPTEMFFHFFKSFSDSAKCNLNIKAEGENEHHKIEAIFKAFARAIKMAIQRDENNISVPSTKGILD
;
A
#
# COMPACT_ATOMS: atom_id res chain seq x y z
N GLU A 1 28.59 -37.96 6.39
CA GLU A 1 27.34 -37.28 5.99
C GLU A 1 26.89 -36.41 7.14
N LEU A 2 26.69 -35.11 6.90
CA LEU A 2 26.08 -34.21 7.88
C LEU A 2 24.58 -34.42 7.82
N PHE A 3 24.05 -35.28 8.68
CA PHE A 3 22.62 -35.38 8.94
C PHE A 3 22.21 -34.26 9.89
N ILE A 4 22.05 -33.05 9.35
CA ILE A 4 21.31 -32.00 10.06
C ILE A 4 19.84 -32.42 10.01
N LYS A 5 19.18 -32.54 11.16
CA LYS A 5 17.75 -32.85 11.20
C LYS A 5 17.00 -31.69 10.54
N ASN A 6 16.06 -32.02 9.65
CA ASN A 6 15.32 -31.05 8.84
C ASN A 6 14.69 -29.90 9.69
N ASP A 7 14.28 -30.22 10.93
CA ASP A 7 13.68 -29.26 11.87
C ASP A 7 14.63 -28.13 12.31
N GLU A 8 15.95 -28.34 12.28
CA GLU A 8 16.93 -27.30 12.68
C GLU A 8 17.17 -26.27 11.56
N LEU A 9 16.87 -26.63 10.31
CA LEU A 9 17.04 -25.76 9.15
C LEU A 9 15.77 -24.99 8.80
N SER A 10 14.60 -25.43 9.26
CA SER A 10 13.32 -24.73 9.05
C SER A 10 13.34 -23.23 9.33
N PRO A 11 14.05 -22.70 10.36
CA PRO A 11 14.09 -21.26 10.63
C PRO A 11 14.87 -20.44 9.59
N VAL A 12 15.71 -21.08 8.78
CA VAL A 12 16.60 -20.42 7.80
C VAL A 12 16.29 -20.78 6.35
N ILE A 13 15.39 -21.74 6.12
CA ILE A 13 14.92 -22.08 4.78
C ILE A 13 14.01 -20.97 4.26
N VAL A 14 14.47 -20.30 3.22
CA VAL A 14 13.76 -19.20 2.56
C VAL A 14 12.89 -19.65 1.39
N LEU A 15 13.17 -20.82 0.81
CA LEU A 15 12.37 -21.48 -0.22
C LEU A 15 12.69 -22.98 -0.22
N GLU A 16 11.66 -23.83 -0.20
CA GLU A 16 11.77 -25.28 -0.40
C GLU A 16 10.83 -25.68 -1.55
N THR A 17 11.40 -26.09 -2.68
CA THR A 17 10.63 -26.49 -3.87
C THR A 17 11.47 -27.39 -4.77
N SER A 18 10.79 -28.29 -5.50
CA SER A 18 11.39 -29.07 -6.59
C SER A 18 11.18 -28.43 -7.97
N ASP A 19 10.47 -27.31 -8.05
CA ASP A 19 10.19 -26.59 -9.31
C ASP A 19 11.34 -25.63 -9.65
N TRP A 20 12.01 -25.88 -10.77
CA TRP A 20 13.09 -25.04 -11.25
C TRP A 20 12.62 -23.61 -11.58
N PHE A 21 11.38 -23.44 -11.99
CA PHE A 21 10.82 -22.13 -12.28
C PHE A 21 10.61 -21.31 -11.01
N GLU A 22 10.22 -21.93 -9.90
CA GLU A 22 10.13 -21.25 -8.61
C GLU A 22 11.51 -20.86 -8.06
N ILE A 23 12.52 -21.73 -8.21
CA ILE A 23 13.91 -21.40 -7.85
C ILE A 23 14.41 -20.22 -8.70
N TYR A 24 14.19 -20.28 -10.01
CA TYR A 24 14.58 -19.20 -10.93
C TYR A 24 13.90 -17.88 -10.59
N ARG A 25 12.58 -17.91 -10.34
CA ARG A 25 11.83 -16.73 -9.90
C ARG A 25 12.43 -16.18 -8.62
N TYR A 26 12.65 -17.01 -7.60
CA TYR A 26 13.18 -16.57 -6.30
C TYR A 26 14.57 -15.94 -6.42
N LEU A 27 15.49 -16.57 -7.15
CA LEU A 27 16.86 -16.05 -7.31
C LEU A 27 16.91 -14.78 -8.17
N ARG A 28 15.99 -14.63 -9.12
CA ARG A 28 15.95 -13.50 -10.05
C ARG A 28 15.12 -12.32 -9.54
N ALA A 29 14.09 -12.60 -8.74
CA ALA A 29 13.24 -11.62 -8.09
C ALA A 29 13.98 -11.04 -6.89
N LYS A 30 14.54 -9.82 -7.02
CA LYS A 30 14.89 -9.05 -5.81
C LYS A 30 13.66 -8.95 -4.91
N GLN A 31 13.85 -9.27 -3.63
CA GLN A 31 12.84 -9.13 -2.59
C GLN A 31 12.39 -7.67 -2.56
N ARG A 32 11.09 -7.45 -2.77
CA ARG A 32 10.50 -6.11 -2.83
C ARG A 32 9.95 -5.72 -1.47
N SER A 33 10.84 -5.29 -0.61
CA SER A 33 10.52 -4.89 0.75
C SER A 33 11.16 -3.56 1.13
N ALA A 34 10.53 -2.84 2.05
CA ALA A 34 11.04 -1.58 2.57
C ALA A 34 10.75 -1.45 4.07
N ILE A 35 11.67 -0.80 4.79
CA ILE A 35 11.50 -0.38 6.17
C ILE A 35 11.72 1.13 6.24
N ILE A 36 10.75 1.85 6.79
CA ILE A 36 10.76 3.29 7.00
C ILE A 36 10.70 3.56 8.49
N ASN A 37 11.63 4.38 8.99
CA ASN A 37 11.56 4.95 10.32
C ASN A 37 11.54 6.47 10.14
N ARG A 38 10.44 7.11 10.53
CA ARG A 38 10.25 8.56 10.39
C ARG A 38 9.88 9.14 11.75
N LYS A 39 10.61 10.16 12.19
CA LYS A 39 10.41 10.80 13.48
C LYS A 39 10.43 12.32 13.34
N THR A 40 9.39 12.97 13.85
CA THR A 40 9.26 14.42 13.94
C THR A 40 9.00 14.82 15.40
N GLY A 41 8.68 16.09 15.65
CA GLY A 41 8.19 16.54 16.96
C GLY A 41 6.75 16.09 17.24
N GLU A 42 6.00 15.71 16.21
CA GLU A 42 4.57 15.37 16.26
C GLU A 42 4.35 13.86 16.23
N THR A 43 5.14 13.12 15.42
CA THR A 43 4.95 11.67 15.22
C THR A 43 6.26 10.87 15.25
N ASP A 44 6.17 9.60 15.69
CA ASP A 44 7.23 8.59 15.61
C ASP A 44 6.65 7.34 14.94
N ILE A 45 7.12 7.02 13.73
CA ILE A 45 6.53 6.05 12.82
C ILE A 45 7.57 5.01 12.41
N LYS A 46 7.17 3.74 12.53
CA LYS A 46 7.82 2.59 11.91
C LYS A 46 6.87 1.94 10.92
N ALA A 47 7.26 1.84 9.66
CA ALA A 47 6.51 1.14 8.61
C ALA A 47 7.38 0.09 7.92
N GLU A 48 6.88 -1.13 7.81
CA GLU A 48 7.49 -2.23 7.05
C GLU A 48 6.50 -2.72 6.00
N LEU A 49 7.00 -2.92 4.77
CA LEU A 49 6.21 -3.36 3.63
C LEU A 49 6.93 -4.49 2.90
N SER A 50 6.19 -5.53 2.52
CA SER A 50 6.59 -6.51 1.51
C SER A 50 5.54 -6.55 0.40
N LEU A 51 5.93 -6.23 -0.83
CA LEU A 51 5.02 -6.24 -1.99
C LEU A 51 4.61 -7.65 -2.40
N ASP A 52 5.47 -8.63 -2.14
CA ASP A 52 5.28 -10.05 -2.46
C ASP A 52 4.82 -10.81 -1.20
N GLY A 53 3.75 -10.32 -0.56
CA GLY A 53 3.21 -10.84 0.70
C GLY A 53 2.01 -11.79 0.54
N GLU A 54 1.34 -12.05 1.66
CA GLU A 54 0.10 -12.84 1.75
C GLU A 54 -1.12 -12.00 2.22
N GLY A 55 -0.93 -10.69 2.40
CA GLY A 55 -1.96 -9.79 2.94
C GLY A 55 -2.01 -9.76 4.46
N ARG A 56 -0.91 -10.09 5.14
CA ARG A 56 -0.78 -10.05 6.61
C ARG A 56 -0.60 -8.60 7.06
N SER A 57 -1.16 -8.24 8.21
CA SER A 57 -0.99 -6.88 8.73
C SER A 57 -0.98 -6.77 10.24
N ASP A 58 -0.11 -5.88 10.74
CA ASP A 58 -0.01 -5.45 12.13
C ASP A 58 0.01 -3.91 12.16
N ILE A 59 -1.15 -3.31 12.47
CA ILE A 59 -1.36 -1.86 12.31
C ILE A 59 -1.81 -1.26 13.65
N SER A 60 -1.04 -0.28 14.12
CA SER A 60 -1.33 0.48 15.33
C SER A 60 -0.99 1.95 15.12
N THR A 61 -1.97 2.74 14.66
CA THR A 61 -1.83 4.19 14.49
C THR A 61 -2.31 5.01 15.69
N GLY A 62 -3.04 4.36 16.62
CA GLY A 62 -3.81 5.05 17.67
C GLY A 62 -5.21 5.49 17.23
N ILE A 63 -5.53 5.42 15.92
CA ILE A 63 -6.85 5.75 15.37
C ILE A 63 -7.49 4.47 14.82
N GLY A 64 -8.53 3.97 15.50
CA GLY A 64 -9.14 2.67 15.18
C GLY A 64 -9.69 2.57 13.75
N PHE A 65 -10.32 3.63 13.24
CA PHE A 65 -10.86 3.66 11.88
C PHE A 65 -9.74 3.64 10.82
N LEU A 66 -8.65 4.37 11.04
CA LEU A 66 -7.49 4.38 10.14
C LEU A 66 -6.81 3.02 10.11
N ASN A 67 -6.65 2.36 11.26
CA ASN A 67 -6.14 0.99 11.32
C ASN A 67 -6.98 0.06 10.43
N HIS A 68 -8.30 0.12 10.59
CA HIS A 68 -9.23 -0.67 9.80
C HIS A 68 -9.06 -0.43 8.29
N MET A 69 -8.96 0.83 7.86
CA MET A 69 -8.75 1.17 6.45
C MET A 69 -7.41 0.65 5.90
N ILE A 70 -6.32 0.75 6.67
CA ILE A 70 -5.01 0.23 6.24
C ILE A 70 -5.00 -1.31 6.19
N HIS A 71 -5.72 -1.99 7.08
CA HIS A 71 -5.92 -3.44 6.98
C HIS A 71 -6.58 -3.84 5.65
N GLN A 72 -7.51 -3.03 5.13
CA GLN A 72 -8.10 -3.27 3.80
C GLN A 72 -7.04 -3.21 2.70
N ILE A 73 -6.06 -2.29 2.80
CA ILE A 73 -4.94 -2.20 1.86
C ILE A 73 -4.16 -3.51 1.86
N ALA A 74 -3.66 -3.96 3.01
CA ALA A 74 -2.91 -5.22 3.11
C ALA A 74 -3.72 -6.40 2.54
N LYS A 75 -4.94 -6.58 3.05
CA LYS A 75 -5.78 -7.74 2.72
C LYS A 75 -6.11 -7.84 1.24
N HIS A 76 -6.46 -6.71 0.61
CA HIS A 76 -6.95 -6.72 -0.77
C HIS A 76 -5.84 -6.49 -1.81
N SER A 77 -4.72 -5.90 -1.42
CA SER A 77 -3.54 -5.83 -2.30
C SER A 77 -2.72 -7.12 -2.30
N GLY A 78 -2.74 -7.86 -1.17
CA GLY A 78 -1.89 -9.03 -0.95
C GLY A 78 -0.50 -8.69 -0.42
N VAL A 79 -0.23 -7.41 -0.10
CA VAL A 79 1.04 -7.01 0.50
C VAL A 79 1.03 -7.25 2.01
N ASP A 80 2.19 -7.52 2.59
CA ASP A 80 2.34 -7.59 4.05
C ASP A 80 2.73 -6.22 4.60
N LEU A 81 2.03 -5.75 5.64
CA LEU A 81 2.21 -4.42 6.23
C LEU A 81 2.35 -4.45 7.75
N THR A 82 3.41 -3.82 8.26
CA THR A 82 3.53 -3.48 9.68
C THR A 82 3.60 -1.97 9.80
N ILE A 83 2.71 -1.34 10.57
CA ILE A 83 2.74 0.10 10.82
C ILE A 83 2.48 0.38 12.29
N HIS A 84 3.44 1.02 12.95
CA HIS A 84 3.31 1.49 14.31
C HIS A 84 3.58 2.98 14.38
N VAL A 85 2.66 3.72 14.99
CA VAL A 85 2.72 5.17 15.13
C VAL A 85 2.53 5.55 16.59
N LYS A 86 3.34 6.50 17.03
CA LYS A 86 3.07 7.32 18.21
C LYS A 86 2.90 8.75 17.74
N GLY A 87 1.67 9.24 17.73
CA GLY A 87 1.35 10.61 17.33
C GLY A 87 0.77 11.42 18.47
N ASP A 88 0.62 12.71 18.22
CA ASP A 88 0.09 13.74 19.12
C ASP A 88 -1.45 13.82 19.09
N LEU A 89 -2.11 12.69 19.31
CA LEU A 89 -3.59 12.59 19.27
C LEU A 89 -4.34 13.45 20.30
N ASP A 90 -3.63 14.03 21.27
CA ASP A 90 -4.18 15.04 22.19
C ASP A 90 -4.39 16.41 21.52
N VAL A 91 -3.75 16.65 20.36
CA VAL A 91 -3.96 17.83 19.50
C VAL A 91 -5.14 17.55 18.57
N ASP A 92 -4.94 16.65 17.61
CA ASP A 92 -5.95 16.08 16.71
C ASP A 92 -5.39 14.85 15.96
N GLU A 93 -6.16 14.29 15.03
CA GLU A 93 -5.75 13.14 14.21
C GLU A 93 -4.95 13.50 12.94
N HIS A 94 -4.70 14.79 12.68
CA HIS A 94 -4.17 15.29 11.42
C HIS A 94 -2.76 14.78 11.15
N HIS A 95 -1.81 15.13 12.02
CA HIS A 95 -0.40 14.75 11.85
C HIS A 95 -0.23 13.24 11.83
N THR A 96 -0.94 12.53 12.72
CA THR A 96 -0.91 11.06 12.76
C THR A 96 -1.35 10.46 11.43
N THR A 97 -2.46 10.94 10.85
CA THR A 97 -2.97 10.41 9.59
C THR A 97 -2.06 10.77 8.41
N GLU A 98 -1.66 12.04 8.31
CA GLU A 98 -0.80 12.54 7.24
C GLU A 98 0.54 11.81 7.21
N ASP A 99 1.22 11.76 8.35
CA ASP A 99 2.55 11.17 8.44
C ASP A 99 2.51 9.65 8.27
N THR A 100 1.42 8.99 8.68
CA THR A 100 1.19 7.57 8.35
C THR A 100 1.11 7.35 6.85
N ALA A 101 0.39 8.21 6.13
CA ALA A 101 0.27 8.13 4.68
C ALA A 101 1.60 8.39 3.97
N LEU A 102 2.37 9.36 4.45
CA LEU A 102 3.71 9.65 3.95
C LEU A 102 4.66 8.46 4.13
N ALA A 103 4.68 7.87 5.33
CA ALA A 103 5.52 6.71 5.63
C ALA A 103 5.11 5.49 4.77
N LEU A 104 3.81 5.28 4.60
CA LEU A 104 3.28 4.21 3.76
C LEU A 104 3.68 4.41 2.29
N GLY A 105 3.47 5.60 1.72
CA GLY A 105 3.83 5.89 0.34
C GLY A 105 5.34 5.83 0.09
N GLU A 106 6.16 6.28 1.04
CA GLU A 106 7.62 6.10 1.00
C GLU A 106 8.01 4.62 1.00
N ALA A 107 7.36 3.80 1.82
CA ALA A 107 7.59 2.35 1.84
C ALA A 107 7.27 1.72 0.48
N PHE A 108 6.14 2.07 -0.13
CA PHE A 108 5.77 1.61 -1.47
C PHE A 108 6.79 2.04 -2.53
N ASN A 109 7.18 3.31 -2.55
CA ASN A 109 8.16 3.81 -3.52
C ASN A 109 9.51 3.09 -3.41
N LYS A 110 10.01 2.88 -2.17
CA LYS A 110 11.25 2.13 -1.96
C LYS A 110 11.12 0.66 -2.35
N ALA A 111 10.01 0.01 -2.00
CA ALA A 111 9.79 -1.39 -2.30
C ALA A 111 9.62 -1.67 -3.81
N LEU A 112 9.09 -0.69 -4.57
CA LEU A 112 8.96 -0.76 -6.02
C LEU A 112 10.29 -0.72 -6.78
N CYS A 113 11.40 -0.34 -6.13
CA CYS A 113 12.74 -0.34 -6.73
C CYS A 113 12.80 0.45 -8.07
N ASP A 114 13.23 -0.21 -9.15
CA ASP A 114 13.32 0.36 -10.51
C ASP A 114 12.01 0.27 -11.30
N LYS A 115 10.93 -0.21 -10.67
CA LYS A 115 9.59 -0.34 -11.25
C LYS A 115 9.58 -1.21 -12.51
N SER A 116 10.57 -2.10 -12.67
CA SER A 116 10.71 -2.97 -13.83
C SER A 116 9.72 -4.14 -13.80
N GLY A 117 9.12 -4.42 -14.96
CA GLY A 117 8.21 -5.54 -15.16
C GLY A 117 6.90 -5.47 -14.36
N ILE A 118 6.44 -4.29 -13.94
CA ILE A 118 5.13 -4.15 -13.27
C ILE A 118 4.00 -3.78 -14.24
N GLU A 119 2.76 -4.21 -13.98
CA GLU A 119 1.57 -3.90 -14.80
C GLU A 119 1.15 -2.41 -14.79
N ARG A 120 1.64 -1.62 -13.82
CA ARG A 120 1.53 -0.15 -13.74
C ARG A 120 0.13 0.45 -13.48
N TYR A 121 -0.98 -0.15 -13.96
CA TYR A 121 -2.33 0.45 -13.93
C TYR A 121 -3.34 -0.27 -13.01
N GLY A 122 -4.42 0.43 -12.60
CA GLY A 122 -5.42 -0.02 -11.61
C GLY A 122 -6.91 0.25 -11.95
N PHE A 123 -7.84 -0.20 -11.08
CA PHE A 123 -9.22 -0.65 -11.43
C PHE A 123 -10.41 0.02 -10.67
N CYS A 124 -11.66 -0.38 -10.99
CA CYS A 124 -12.96 0.09 -10.45
C CYS A 124 -13.73 -0.99 -9.64
N LEU A 125 -14.20 -0.68 -8.42
CA LEU A 125 -14.87 -1.60 -7.49
C LEU A 125 -16.27 -1.10 -7.05
N PRO A 126 -17.33 -1.94 -7.15
CA PRO A 126 -18.61 -1.70 -6.48
C PRO A 126 -18.64 -2.28 -5.05
N MET A 127 -19.31 -1.60 -4.12
CA MET A 127 -19.60 -2.06 -2.76
C MET A 127 -20.91 -1.48 -2.24
N ASP A 128 -21.92 -2.33 -2.01
CA ASP A 128 -23.27 -1.94 -1.61
C ASP A 128 -23.85 -0.80 -2.49
N ASP A 129 -24.19 0.34 -1.88
CA ASP A 129 -24.68 1.54 -2.56
C ASP A 129 -23.58 2.37 -3.23
N CYS A 130 -22.32 1.96 -3.08
CA CYS A 130 -21.16 2.72 -3.51
C CYS A 130 -20.50 2.15 -4.77
N LEU A 131 -20.08 3.03 -5.66
CA LEU A 131 -19.18 2.72 -6.78
C LEU A 131 -17.91 3.55 -6.60
N ALA A 132 -16.76 2.89 -6.41
CA ALA A 132 -15.47 3.53 -6.28
C ALA A 132 -14.55 3.18 -7.45
N GLN A 133 -13.93 4.19 -8.04
CA GLN A 133 -12.98 4.05 -9.14
C GLN A 133 -11.64 4.59 -8.68
N VAL A 134 -10.58 3.78 -8.82
CA VAL A 134 -9.22 4.21 -8.49
C VAL A 134 -8.29 3.85 -9.64
N ALA A 135 -7.93 4.86 -10.43
CA ALA A 135 -6.86 4.74 -11.41
C ALA A 135 -5.53 5.14 -10.76
N LEU A 136 -4.58 4.22 -10.79
CA LEU A 136 -3.24 4.36 -10.22
C LEU A 136 -2.19 4.24 -11.33
N ASP A 137 -1.17 5.09 -11.29
CA ASP A 137 0.03 4.99 -12.12
C ASP A 137 1.28 5.23 -11.26
N PHE A 138 2.07 4.17 -11.04
CA PHE A 138 3.40 4.26 -10.42
C PHE A 138 4.46 4.82 -11.39
N GLY A 139 4.15 5.95 -12.01
CA GLY A 139 4.95 6.57 -13.07
C GLY A 139 6.06 7.51 -12.60
N GLY A 140 6.26 7.67 -11.29
CA GLY A 140 7.31 8.55 -10.74
C GLY A 140 6.94 10.03 -10.61
N ARG A 141 5.67 10.39 -10.85
CA ARG A 141 5.16 11.76 -10.73
C ARG A 141 3.98 11.75 -9.77
N SER A 142 3.98 12.68 -8.81
CA SER A 142 2.83 12.87 -7.93
C SER A 142 1.76 13.70 -8.62
N TRP A 143 0.53 13.19 -8.60
CA TRP A 143 -0.67 13.93 -8.91
C TRP A 143 -1.87 13.26 -8.27
N ILE A 144 -2.86 14.03 -7.82
CA ILE A 144 -4.14 13.48 -7.37
C ILE A 144 -5.31 14.23 -8.00
N VAL A 145 -6.31 13.47 -8.43
CA VAL A 145 -7.66 13.94 -8.73
C VAL A 145 -8.60 13.24 -7.76
N TRP A 146 -9.42 14.02 -7.07
CA TRP A 146 -10.34 13.54 -6.04
C TRP A 146 -11.76 14.00 -6.34
N GLU A 147 -12.60 13.05 -6.72
CA GLU A 147 -14.02 13.21 -7.03
C GLU A 147 -14.86 12.32 -6.10
N ALA A 148 -14.70 12.53 -4.79
CA ALA A 148 -15.51 11.86 -3.77
C ALA A 148 -15.95 12.88 -2.72
N GLU A 149 -17.23 13.20 -2.71
CA GLU A 149 -17.82 14.12 -1.73
C GLU A 149 -18.30 13.35 -0.50
N PHE A 150 -17.92 13.84 0.69
CA PHE A 150 -18.36 13.31 1.97
C PHE A 150 -19.23 14.35 2.68
N ARG A 151 -20.44 13.95 3.10
CA ARG A 151 -21.42 14.83 3.74
C ARG A 151 -21.36 14.82 5.26
N ARG A 152 -20.80 13.75 5.84
CA ARG A 152 -20.55 13.67 7.28
C ARG A 152 -19.26 14.38 7.62
N GLU A 153 -19.22 15.04 8.77
CA GLU A 153 -17.98 15.62 9.32
C GLU A 153 -17.01 14.51 9.74
N LYS A 154 -17.50 13.43 10.35
CA LYS A 154 -16.68 12.30 10.81
C LYS A 154 -17.31 10.93 10.53
N ILE A 155 -16.46 9.91 10.36
CA ILE A 155 -16.81 8.48 10.35
C ILE A 155 -16.07 7.80 11.51
N GLY A 156 -16.82 7.41 12.55
CA GLY A 156 -16.19 7.15 13.85
C GLY A 156 -15.50 8.41 14.34
N GLU A 157 -14.25 8.29 14.76
CA GLU A 157 -13.43 9.43 15.20
C GLU A 157 -12.69 10.14 14.06
N MET A 158 -12.72 9.59 12.84
CA MET A 158 -11.94 10.10 11.71
C MET A 158 -12.70 11.20 10.95
N PRO A 159 -12.19 12.43 10.86
CA PRO A 159 -12.81 13.45 10.01
C PRO A 159 -12.68 13.10 8.54
N THR A 160 -13.75 13.38 7.79
CA THR A 160 -13.84 12.97 6.39
C THR A 160 -12.90 13.75 5.48
N GLU A 161 -12.52 14.97 5.88
CA GLU A 161 -11.49 15.76 5.17
C GLU A 161 -10.15 15.04 5.13
N MET A 162 -9.82 14.29 6.19
CA MET A 162 -8.53 13.61 6.29
C MET A 162 -8.36 12.46 5.28
N PHE A 163 -9.44 11.99 4.66
CA PHE A 163 -9.33 11.00 3.58
C PHE A 163 -8.64 11.56 2.35
N PHE A 164 -9.00 12.79 1.92
CA PHE A 164 -8.29 13.44 0.83
C PHE A 164 -6.82 13.66 1.19
N HIS A 165 -6.55 14.15 2.41
CA HIS A 165 -5.19 14.36 2.89
C HIS A 165 -4.38 13.05 2.90
N PHE A 166 -4.94 11.94 3.37
CA PHE A 166 -4.29 10.63 3.34
C PHE A 166 -3.86 10.25 1.91
N PHE A 167 -4.75 10.30 0.94
CA PHE A 167 -4.42 9.92 -0.44
C PHE A 167 -3.49 10.92 -1.13
N LYS A 168 -3.62 12.22 -0.83
CA LYS A 168 -2.70 13.24 -1.31
C LYS A 168 -1.28 12.96 -0.82
N SER A 169 -1.10 12.77 0.48
CA SER A 169 0.20 12.49 1.09
C SER A 169 0.80 11.16 0.63
N PHE A 170 -0.03 10.12 0.46
CA PHE A 170 0.39 8.89 -0.20
C PHE A 170 0.91 9.16 -1.61
N SER A 171 0.15 9.86 -2.47
CA SER A 171 0.55 10.11 -3.86
C SER A 171 1.86 10.89 -3.98
N ASP A 172 2.09 11.85 -3.08
CA ASP A 172 3.30 12.66 -3.02
C ASP A 172 4.53 11.82 -2.69
N SER A 173 4.45 11.04 -1.62
CA SER A 173 5.56 10.20 -1.14
C SER A 173 5.81 8.97 -2.03
N ALA A 174 4.74 8.37 -2.55
CA ALA A 174 4.81 7.25 -3.50
C ALA A 174 5.25 7.68 -4.91
N LYS A 175 5.24 8.99 -5.20
CA LYS A 175 5.43 9.57 -6.54
C LYS A 175 4.53 8.91 -7.59
N CYS A 176 3.24 8.81 -7.29
CA CYS A 176 2.27 8.19 -8.19
C CYS A 176 1.14 9.13 -8.57
N ASN A 177 0.54 8.89 -9.74
CA ASN A 177 -0.71 9.56 -10.08
C ASN A 177 -1.88 8.75 -9.53
N LEU A 178 -2.82 9.43 -8.89
CA LEU A 178 -4.08 8.89 -8.41
C LEU A 178 -5.25 9.66 -9.03
N ASN A 179 -6.23 8.93 -9.56
CA ASN A 179 -7.54 9.47 -9.86
C ASN A 179 -8.57 8.63 -9.11
N ILE A 180 -9.25 9.26 -8.16
CA ILE A 180 -10.21 8.61 -7.27
C ILE A 180 -11.56 9.27 -7.46
N LYS A 181 -12.56 8.47 -7.85
CA LYS A 181 -13.96 8.87 -7.92
C LYS A 181 -14.80 7.93 -7.09
N ALA A 182 -15.74 8.46 -6.31
CA ALA A 182 -16.72 7.62 -5.62
C ALA A 182 -18.09 8.27 -5.50
N GLU A 183 -19.13 7.48 -5.73
CA GLU A 183 -20.54 7.84 -5.56
C GLU A 183 -21.19 6.86 -4.58
N GLY A 184 -22.17 7.32 -3.80
CA GLY A 184 -22.86 6.53 -2.77
C GLY A 184 -23.46 7.38 -1.66
N GLU A 185 -24.39 6.83 -0.88
CA GLU A 185 -25.11 7.51 0.19
C GLU A 185 -24.46 7.28 1.56
N ASN A 186 -23.97 6.06 1.82
CA ASN A 186 -23.32 5.73 3.08
C ASN A 186 -21.82 6.08 3.04
N GLU A 187 -21.42 7.04 3.87
CA GLU A 187 -20.03 7.52 3.89
C GLU A 187 -19.02 6.45 4.32
N HIS A 188 -19.41 5.53 5.21
CA HIS A 188 -18.54 4.42 5.60
C HIS A 188 -18.31 3.49 4.39
N HIS A 189 -19.38 3.15 3.68
CA HIS A 189 -19.28 2.29 2.50
C HIS A 189 -18.44 2.95 1.42
N LYS A 190 -18.61 4.26 1.22
CA LYS A 190 -17.89 5.03 0.21
C LYS A 190 -16.39 5.00 0.45
N ILE A 191 -15.94 5.31 1.67
CA ILE A 191 -14.49 5.31 1.96
C ILE A 191 -13.92 3.89 1.96
N GLU A 192 -14.62 2.90 2.50
CA GLU A 192 -14.14 1.53 2.49
C GLU A 192 -14.04 0.99 1.05
N ALA A 193 -15.00 1.33 0.17
CA ALA A 193 -14.96 1.01 -1.25
C ALA A 193 -13.74 1.64 -1.94
N ILE A 194 -13.42 2.91 -1.64
CA ILE A 194 -12.21 3.58 -2.15
C ILE A 194 -10.95 2.84 -1.71
N PHE A 195 -10.81 2.51 -0.42
CA PHE A 195 -9.64 1.79 0.09
C PHE A 195 -9.49 0.39 -0.54
N LYS A 196 -10.60 -0.34 -0.73
CA LYS A 196 -10.60 -1.64 -1.43
C LYS A 196 -10.23 -1.49 -2.91
N ALA A 197 -10.81 -0.51 -3.60
CA ALA A 197 -10.49 -0.21 -4.99
C ALA A 197 -9.00 0.13 -5.16
N PHE A 198 -8.48 0.98 -4.28
CA PHE A 198 -7.08 1.36 -4.21
C PHE A 198 -6.16 0.17 -3.94
N ALA A 199 -6.51 -0.70 -2.98
CA ALA A 199 -5.76 -1.92 -2.69
C ALA A 199 -5.67 -2.87 -3.89
N ARG A 200 -6.79 -3.04 -4.62
CA ARG A 200 -6.82 -3.84 -5.85
C ARG A 200 -6.04 -3.18 -6.99
N ALA A 201 -6.12 -1.86 -7.11
CA ALA A 201 -5.32 -1.08 -8.05
C ALA A 201 -3.83 -1.26 -7.79
N ILE A 202 -3.40 -1.24 -6.51
CA ILE A 202 -2.03 -1.58 -6.11
C ILE A 202 -1.69 -3.00 -6.55
N LYS A 203 -2.50 -4.01 -6.19
CA LYS A 203 -2.22 -5.42 -6.53
C LYS A 203 -1.93 -5.59 -8.01
N MET A 204 -2.79 -5.01 -8.84
CA MET A 204 -2.63 -5.03 -10.29
C MET A 204 -1.32 -4.32 -10.64
N ALA A 205 -1.18 -3.05 -10.26
CA ALA A 205 -0.05 -2.23 -10.67
C ALA A 205 1.33 -2.76 -10.23
N ILE A 206 1.42 -3.52 -9.13
CA ILE A 206 2.68 -4.11 -8.64
C ILE A 206 2.93 -5.54 -9.14
N GLN A 207 1.97 -6.17 -9.83
CA GLN A 207 2.14 -7.52 -10.36
C GLN A 207 3.31 -7.55 -11.33
N ARG A 208 4.20 -8.54 -11.19
CA ARG A 208 5.31 -8.73 -12.13
C ARG A 208 4.85 -9.49 -13.38
N ASP A 209 5.24 -9.01 -14.56
CA ASP A 209 5.20 -9.77 -15.81
C ASP A 209 6.49 -10.60 -15.92
N GLU A 210 6.33 -11.91 -15.76
CA GLU A 210 7.44 -12.88 -15.81
C GLU A 210 8.07 -12.97 -17.21
N ASN A 211 7.32 -12.59 -18.25
CA ASN A 211 7.75 -12.63 -19.64
C ASN A 211 8.33 -11.29 -20.12
N ASN A 212 8.08 -10.19 -19.41
CA ASN A 212 8.54 -8.86 -19.80
C ASN A 212 9.04 -8.05 -18.59
N ILE A 213 10.37 -7.94 -18.50
CA ILE A 213 11.05 -7.28 -17.38
C ILE A 213 11.52 -5.87 -17.77
N SER A 214 11.14 -5.39 -18.96
CA SER A 214 11.47 -4.02 -19.33
C SER A 214 10.78 -3.01 -18.41
N VAL A 215 11.39 -1.84 -18.24
CA VAL A 215 10.70 -0.72 -17.59
C VAL A 215 9.49 -0.36 -18.45
N PRO A 216 8.26 -0.30 -17.90
CA PRO A 216 7.03 -0.06 -18.67
C PRO A 216 6.86 1.43 -19.04
N SER A 217 7.86 1.97 -19.75
CA SER A 217 7.99 3.37 -20.13
C SER A 217 8.66 3.50 -21.50
N THR A 218 8.04 4.26 -22.40
CA THR A 218 8.63 4.60 -23.70
C THR A 218 9.89 5.46 -23.57
N LYS A 219 10.07 6.14 -22.43
CA LYS A 219 11.29 6.89 -22.11
C LYS A 219 12.45 5.99 -21.66
N GLY A 220 12.19 4.70 -21.40
CA GLY A 220 13.16 3.74 -20.89
C GLY A 220 13.51 3.90 -19.40
N ILE A 221 12.95 4.89 -18.72
CA ILE A 221 13.15 5.15 -17.28
C ILE A 221 11.86 5.66 -16.61
N LEU A 222 11.75 5.42 -15.31
CA LEU A 222 10.74 5.96 -14.38
C LEU A 222 11.47 6.47 -13.13
N ASP A 223 11.18 7.70 -12.68
CA ASP A 223 11.87 8.41 -11.57
C ASP A 223 11.27 8.14 -10.16
#